data_AF-L7E135-F1
#
_entry.id   AF-L7E135-F1
#
_cell.length_a   1.000
_cell.length_b   1.000
_cell.length_c   1.000
_cell.angle_alpha   90.00
_cell.angle_beta   90.00
_cell.angle_gamma   90.00
#
_symmetry.space_group_name_H-M   'P 1'
#
loop_
_entity.id
_entity.type
_entity.pdbx_description
1 polymer ?
#
loop_
_entity_poly.entity_id
_entity_poly.type
_entity_poly.pdbx_seq_one_letter_code
_entity_poly.pdbx_strand_id
1 'polypeptide(L)' 'MNNDLLTFLFGVTLLILYLVFSALTEMGTKWPWTKNKRNTYRCE' A
#
# COMPACT_ATOMS: atom_id res chain seq x y z
N MET A 1 0.78 -14.13 -30.08
CA MET A 1 -0.35 -13.17 -29.94
C MET A 1 -1.05 -13.31 -28.60
N ASN A 2 -1.67 -14.45 -28.23
CA ASN A 2 -2.32 -14.60 -26.92
C ASN A 2 -1.33 -14.57 -25.73
N ASN A 3 -0.13 -15.14 -25.92
CA ASN A 3 0.90 -15.19 -24.88
C ASN A 3 1.52 -13.81 -24.61
N ASP A 4 1.58 -12.95 -25.63
CA ASP A 4 2.06 -11.57 -25.51
C ASP A 4 1.13 -10.73 -24.63
N LEU A 5 -0.18 -10.88 -24.84
CA LEU A 5 -1.21 -10.21 -24.02
C LEU A 5 -1.19 -10.71 -22.57
N LEU A 6 -1.03 -12.02 -22.37
CA LEU A 6 -0.91 -12.61 -21.04
C LEU A 6 0.35 -12.13 -20.31
N THR A 7 1.48 -12.05 -21.02
CA THR A 7 2.75 -11.58 -20.45
C THR A 7 2.66 -10.09 -20.07
N PHE A 8 1.98 -9.29 -20.90
CA PHE A 8 1.71 -7.89 -20.62
C PHE A 8 0.82 -7.72 -19.37
N LEU A 9 -0.29 -8.45 -19.29
CA LEU A 9 -1.17 -8.41 -18.11
C LEU A 9 -0.43 -8.85 -16.84
N PHE A 10 0.41 -9.88 -16.94
CA PHE A 10 1.18 -10.39 -15.81
C PHE A 10 2.18 -9.34 -15.30
N GLY A 11 2.89 -8.66 -16.20
CA GLY A 11 3.80 -7.58 -15.85
C GLY A 11 3.09 -6.40 -15.19
N VAL A 12 1.96 -5.96 -15.75
CA VAL A 12 1.14 -4.87 -15.17
C VAL A 12 0.60 -5.26 -13.80
N THR A 13 0.16 -6.50 -13.63
CA THR A 13 -0.36 -7.01 -12.34
C THR A 13 0.73 -7.01 -11.27
N LEU A 14 1.94 -7.48 -11.60
CA LEU A 14 3.08 -7.42 -10.68
C LEU A 14 3.46 -5.99 -10.31
N LEU A 15 3.42 -5.06 -11.26
CA LEU A 15 3.72 -3.65 -11.02
C LEU A 15 2.71 -3.01 -10.06
N ILE A 16 1.41 -3.25 -10.28
CA ILE A 16 0.34 -2.74 -9.42
C ILE A 16 0.45 -3.34 -8.01
N LEU A 17 0.67 -4.65 -7.92
CA LEU A 17 0.84 -5.34 -6.63
C LEU A 17 2.04 -4.78 -5.85
N TYR A 18 3.16 -4.53 -6.54
CA TYR A 18 4.34 -3.93 -5.94
C TYR A 18 4.08 -2.52 -5.43
N LEU A 19 3.39 -1.67 -6.21
CA LEU A 19 3.03 -0.31 -5.78
C LEU A 19 2.12 -0.31 -4.54
N VAL A 20 1.11 -1.18 -4.53
CA VAL A 20 0.20 -1.32 -3.37
C VAL A 20 0.95 -1.78 -2.14
N PHE A 21 1.85 -2.77 -2.30
CA PHE A 21 2.67 -3.25 -1.20
C PHE A 21 3.61 -2.16 -0.67
N SER A 22 4.30 -1.44 -1.56
CA SER A 22 5.17 -0.31 -1.19
C SER A 22 4.40 0.76 -0.42
N ALA A 23 3.21 1.15 -0.90
CA ALA A 23 2.35 2.09 -0.21
C ALA A 23 1.88 1.57 1.16
N LEU A 24 1.55 0.27 1.26
CA LEU A 24 1.15 -0.36 2.52
C LEU A 24 2.31 -0.44 3.53
N THR A 25 3.54 -0.67 3.08
CA THR A 25 4.71 -0.85 3.96
C THR A 25 5.38 0.46 4.34
N GLU A 26 5.47 1.42 3.43
CA GLU A 26 6.10 2.73 3.68
C GLU A 26 5.15 3.71 4.36
N MET A 27 3.87 3.65 4.01
CA MET A 27 2.79 4.42 4.65
C MET A 27 1.89 3.45 5.40
N GLY A 28 2.48 2.63 6.28
CA GLY A 28 1.80 1.70 7.20
C GLY A 28 0.41 2.19 7.52
N THR A 29 -0.60 1.60 6.86
CA THR A 29 -1.97 2.14 6.78
C THR A 29 -2.39 2.58 8.17
N LYS A 30 -2.33 3.89 8.42
CA LYS A 30 -2.70 4.47 9.71
C LYS A 30 -4.19 4.35 9.77
N TRP A 31 -4.65 3.21 10.27
CA TRP A 31 -6.03 2.79 10.24
C TRP A 31 -6.87 3.89 10.89
N PRO A 32 -7.66 4.65 10.12
CA PRO A 32 -8.30 5.89 10.60
C PRO A 32 -9.40 5.61 11.64
N TRP A 33 -9.69 4.33 11.88
CA TRP A 33 -10.63 3.84 12.88
C TRP A 33 -10.00 3.44 14.22
N THR A 34 -8.68 3.54 14.38
CA THR A 34 -8.12 3.55 15.74
C THR A 34 -8.46 4.89 16.37
N LYS A 35 -9.30 4.87 17.40
CA LYS A 35 -9.75 6.06 18.10
C LYS A 35 -8.52 6.78 18.64
N ASN A 36 -8.22 7.92 18.04
CA ASN A 36 -7.15 8.82 18.42
C ASN A 36 -7.37 9.26 19.87
N LYS A 37 -6.77 8.56 20.85
CA LYS A 37 -6.56 9.13 22.17
C LYS A 37 -5.49 10.22 22.01
N ARG A 38 -5.92 11.40 21.56
CA ARG A 38 -5.13 12.62 21.69
C ARG A 38 -4.99 12.91 23.18
N ASN A 39 -3.95 12.36 23.80
CA ASN A 39 -3.31 13.05 24.91
C ASN A 39 -2.16 13.86 24.33
N THR A 40 -2.53 14.98 23.72
CA THR A 40 -1.62 16.11 23.59
C THR A 40 -1.17 16.50 25.00
N TYR A 41 0.10 16.92 25.13
CA TYR A 41 0.84 17.38 26.32
C TYR A 41 1.54 16.30 27.17
N ARG A 42 2.72 15.87 26.73
CA ARG A 42 3.90 15.76 27.61
C ARG A 42 5.17 15.77 26.77
N CYS A 43 5.87 16.90 26.77
CA CYS A 43 7.30 16.92 26.50
C CYS A 43 7.97 16.53 27.82
N GLU A 44 8.67 15.41 27.84
CA GLU A 44 9.71 15.09 28.83
C GLU A 44 10.84 14.37 28.10
#